data_AF-A0A935WKY8-F1
#
_entry.id   AF-A0A935WKY8-F1
#
_cell.length_a   1.000
_cell.length_b   1.000
_cell.length_c   1.000
_cell.angle_alpha   90.00
_cell.angle_beta   90.00
_cell.angle_gamma   90.00
#
_symmetry.space_group_name_H-M   'P 1'
#
loop_
_entity.id
_entity.type
_entity.pdbx_description
1 polymer ?
#
loop_
_entity_poly.entity_id
_entity_poly.type
_entity_poly.pdbx_seq_one_letter_code
_entity_poly.pdbx_strand_id
1 'polypeptide(L)'
;MRPSPFLRQSLTALLTLAAACDSGFSRLSPPEETGPSVAYGLWSPGLNDTCTKAVHDAYSVVGPDGKRYPTWHPAVDPSGCTFGHEHGRDPRGSRLYAEVGPIPFGLANEALETWDPQNPRREDHFGHKLDWENDVEMVREDGVTGAIFTVKCDVLAKLHQGTHSKDAFTNNLHELVYHIRCSDRTELHVTMMTAIGEAGGFTRTCDGTHVDVGTPVPANSPDGGGQRRVPDKLCVDQFLRAAANGERADYGRALHESWETSNVIRTASGRTLAHFNPYFQVFSPSRYYDPAAPNLVGRPIAVCDSLDPSRNRQNDLCDLSTADGTLTGLAFDDARSRFNGVRRFIDVNENDIDNADGPRVWYTDPFGRNAARDPFPGSVRQWIAPVHNEYGFRINGPVIGSERNYGHPTVHAPN
;
A
#
# COMPACT_ATOMS: atom_id res chain seq x y z
N MET A 1 -32.97 68.65 -45.87
CA MET A 1 -33.58 68.12 -44.65
C MET A 1 -32.85 66.82 -44.27
N ARG A 2 -32.13 66.81 -43.14
CA ARG A 2 -31.86 65.60 -42.33
C ARG A 2 -33.19 65.08 -41.74
N PRO A 3 -33.36 63.83 -41.29
CA PRO A 3 -32.42 62.93 -40.54
C PRO A 3 -32.45 61.48 -41.10
N SER A 4 -31.91 60.39 -40.54
CA SER A 4 -30.79 59.99 -39.65
C SER A 4 -30.75 58.45 -39.75
N PRO A 5 -29.59 57.77 -39.62
CA PRO A 5 -29.52 56.31 -39.57
C PRO A 5 -29.62 55.82 -38.12
N PHE A 6 -30.52 54.88 -37.83
CA PHE A 6 -30.63 54.26 -36.51
C PHE A 6 -30.04 52.84 -36.51
N LEU A 7 -28.99 52.72 -35.68
CA LEU A 7 -28.67 51.61 -34.78
C LEU A 7 -28.21 50.26 -35.38
N ARG A 8 -26.87 50.14 -35.51
CA ARG A 8 -26.16 48.88 -35.30
C ARG A 8 -26.35 48.45 -33.83
N GLN A 9 -26.97 47.31 -33.59
CA GLN A 9 -26.90 46.63 -32.29
C GLN A 9 -25.51 46.00 -32.16
N SER A 10 -24.66 46.61 -31.35
CA SER A 10 -23.46 45.97 -30.82
C SER A 10 -23.89 44.97 -29.74
N LEU A 11 -23.77 43.67 -30.02
CA LEU A 11 -23.78 42.66 -28.98
C LEU A 11 -22.49 42.79 -28.18
N THR A 12 -22.56 43.48 -27.05
CA THR A 12 -21.52 43.41 -26.01
C THR A 12 -21.64 42.03 -25.37
N ALA A 13 -20.79 41.09 -25.78
CA ALA A 13 -20.62 39.83 -25.06
C ALA A 13 -20.03 40.16 -23.68
N LEU A 14 -20.86 40.10 -22.63
CA LEU A 14 -20.36 40.01 -21.26
C LEU A 14 -19.61 38.68 -21.14
N LEU A 15 -18.28 38.73 -21.18
CA LEU A 15 -17.47 37.67 -20.58
C LEU A 15 -17.73 37.70 -19.07
N THR A 16 -18.60 36.81 -18.62
CA THR A 16 -18.63 36.39 -17.23
C THR A 16 -17.34 35.62 -16.98
N LEU A 17 -16.36 36.25 -16.32
CA LEU A 17 -15.31 35.50 -15.64
C LEU A 17 -15.99 34.72 -14.51
N ALA A 18 -16.35 33.47 -14.80
CA ALA A 18 -16.55 32.50 -13.75
C ALA A 18 -15.20 32.34 -13.05
N ALA A 19 -15.07 32.92 -11.86
CA ALA A 19 -14.04 32.50 -10.91
C ALA A 19 -14.23 31.00 -10.72
N ALA A 20 -13.34 30.20 -11.31
CA ALA A 20 -13.31 28.77 -11.05
C ALA A 20 -13.02 28.64 -9.56
N CYS A 21 -14.04 28.26 -8.80
CA CYS A 21 -13.85 27.76 -7.45
C CYS A 21 -12.79 26.66 -7.52
N ASP A 22 -11.88 26.73 -6.58
CA ASP A 22 -10.70 25.91 -6.46
C ASP A 22 -11.08 24.45 -6.19
N SER A 23 -11.51 23.75 -7.24
CA SER A 23 -11.87 22.34 -7.13
C SER A 23 -10.56 21.55 -7.07
N GLY A 24 -10.41 20.74 -6.02
CA GLY A 24 -9.25 19.90 -5.74
C GLY A 24 -8.97 18.88 -6.84
N PHE A 25 -8.50 17.68 -6.49
CA PHE A 25 -8.34 16.59 -7.45
C PHE A 25 -9.66 16.33 -8.23
N SER A 26 -9.78 16.90 -9.43
CA SER A 26 -10.93 16.68 -10.30
C SER A 26 -10.73 15.35 -11.00
N ARG A 27 -11.68 14.43 -10.82
CA ARG A 27 -11.80 13.21 -11.62
C ARG A 27 -11.69 13.59 -13.09
N LEU A 28 -10.63 13.15 -13.76
CA LEU A 28 -10.66 13.05 -15.20
C LEU A 28 -11.77 12.05 -15.53
N SER A 29 -12.59 12.32 -16.55
CA SER A 29 -13.50 11.31 -17.09
C SER A 29 -12.72 10.01 -17.30
N PRO A 30 -13.31 8.83 -17.01
CA PRO A 30 -12.61 7.56 -17.23
C PRO A 30 -12.06 7.56 -18.66
N PRO A 31 -10.73 7.39 -18.84
CA PRO A 31 -10.16 7.39 -20.17
C PRO A 31 -10.74 6.23 -20.98
N GLU A 32 -10.70 6.37 -22.30
CA GLU A 32 -11.07 5.27 -23.19
C GLU A 32 -10.17 4.05 -22.90
N GLU A 33 -10.79 2.88 -22.81
CA GLU A 33 -10.06 1.66 -22.54
C GLU A 33 -9.22 1.25 -23.77
N THR A 34 -7.91 1.12 -23.58
CA THR A 34 -6.94 0.78 -24.63
C THR A 34 -6.52 -0.70 -24.59
N GLY A 35 -6.83 -1.42 -23.51
CA GLY A 35 -6.53 -2.85 -23.34
C GLY A 35 -6.28 -3.23 -21.87
N PRO A 36 -5.98 -4.51 -21.59
CA PRO A 36 -5.64 -4.96 -20.25
C PRO A 36 -4.23 -4.52 -19.85
N SER A 37 -4.05 -4.21 -18.56
CA SER A 37 -2.71 -4.11 -17.95
C SER A 37 -2.09 -5.49 -17.76
N VAL A 38 -0.78 -5.52 -17.48
CA VAL A 38 -0.06 -6.77 -17.21
C VAL A 38 -0.60 -7.48 -15.96
N ALA A 39 -1.10 -6.73 -14.98
CA ALA A 39 -1.67 -7.28 -13.75
C ALA A 39 -3.08 -7.88 -13.95
N TYR A 40 -3.79 -7.46 -15.01
CA TYR A 40 -5.16 -7.90 -15.23
C TYR A 40 -5.25 -9.36 -15.64
N GLY A 41 -6.19 -10.08 -15.04
CA GLY A 41 -6.44 -11.45 -15.40
C GLY A 41 -5.38 -12.46 -14.95
N LEU A 42 -4.48 -12.11 -14.03
CA LEU A 42 -3.47 -13.05 -13.51
C LEU A 42 -4.00 -13.98 -12.42
N TRP A 43 -4.98 -13.55 -11.62
CA TRP A 43 -5.54 -14.40 -10.56
C TRP A 43 -6.32 -15.59 -11.14
N SER A 44 -6.19 -16.73 -10.46
CA SER A 44 -6.96 -17.94 -10.70
C SER A 44 -7.41 -18.55 -9.38
N PRO A 45 -8.63 -19.12 -9.30
CA PRO A 45 -9.10 -19.76 -8.08
C PRO A 45 -8.21 -20.94 -7.69
N GLY A 46 -7.83 -20.99 -6.42
CA GLY A 46 -7.19 -22.13 -5.78
C GLY A 46 -8.20 -23.20 -5.36
N LEU A 47 -7.69 -24.25 -4.71
CA LEU A 47 -8.49 -25.41 -4.27
C LEU A 47 -9.63 -25.04 -3.29
N ASN A 48 -9.42 -24.00 -2.49
CA ASN A 48 -10.33 -23.56 -1.44
C ASN A 48 -11.21 -22.36 -1.87
N ASP A 49 -11.05 -21.88 -3.11
CA ASP A 49 -11.79 -20.75 -3.65
C ASP A 49 -13.05 -21.23 -4.35
N THR A 50 -14.14 -20.50 -4.16
CA THR A 50 -15.43 -20.85 -4.77
C THR A 50 -15.84 -19.86 -5.85
N CYS A 51 -15.23 -18.67 -5.89
CA CYS A 51 -15.44 -17.73 -6.98
C CYS A 51 -14.72 -18.18 -8.26
N THR A 52 -15.34 -17.91 -9.41
CA THR A 52 -14.68 -18.12 -10.69
C THR A 52 -13.73 -16.97 -11.01
N LYS A 53 -12.76 -17.24 -11.89
CA LYS A 53 -11.90 -16.20 -12.46
C LYS A 53 -12.69 -15.03 -13.08
N ALA A 54 -13.80 -15.31 -13.77
CA ALA A 54 -14.62 -14.27 -14.39
C ALA A 54 -15.28 -13.34 -13.37
N VAL A 55 -15.69 -13.88 -12.20
CA VAL A 55 -16.24 -13.08 -11.10
C VAL A 55 -15.16 -12.18 -10.51
N HIS A 56 -13.95 -12.71 -10.31
CA HIS A 56 -12.81 -11.92 -9.86
C HIS A 56 -12.45 -10.79 -10.84
N ASP A 57 -12.29 -11.12 -12.12
CA ASP A 57 -11.87 -10.17 -13.16
C ASP A 57 -12.94 -9.10 -13.46
N ALA A 58 -14.17 -9.25 -12.95
CA ALA A 58 -15.19 -8.22 -12.99
C ALA A 58 -14.87 -7.04 -12.04
N TYR A 59 -14.07 -7.27 -10.99
CA TYR A 59 -13.52 -6.22 -10.14
C TYR A 59 -12.33 -5.57 -10.83
N SER A 60 -12.63 -4.60 -11.69
CA SER A 60 -11.61 -3.89 -12.48
C SER A 60 -11.93 -2.41 -12.64
N VAL A 61 -10.90 -1.64 -13.00
CA VAL A 61 -10.99 -0.21 -13.29
C VAL A 61 -10.09 0.14 -14.46
N VAL A 62 -10.49 1.13 -15.26
CA VAL A 62 -9.60 1.72 -16.27
C VAL A 62 -8.73 2.78 -15.59
N GLY A 63 -7.41 2.56 -15.59
CA GLY A 63 -6.42 3.47 -15.03
C GLY A 63 -6.25 4.74 -15.88
N PRO A 64 -5.52 5.75 -15.38
CA PRO A 64 -5.32 7.03 -16.08
C PRO A 64 -4.56 6.92 -17.41
N ASP A 65 -3.89 5.79 -17.65
CA ASP A 65 -3.20 5.44 -18.89
C ASP A 65 -4.12 4.74 -19.92
N GLY A 66 -5.40 4.55 -19.59
CA GLY A 66 -6.40 3.87 -20.43
C GLY A 66 -6.38 2.35 -20.31
N LYS A 67 -5.49 1.73 -19.52
CA LYS A 67 -5.47 0.27 -19.39
C LYS A 67 -6.45 -0.21 -18.32
N ARG A 68 -7.00 -1.42 -18.47
CA ARG A 68 -7.84 -2.08 -17.46
C ARG A 68 -6.96 -2.79 -16.43
N TYR A 69 -7.15 -2.47 -15.16
CA TYR A 69 -6.45 -3.05 -14.02
C TYR A 69 -7.41 -3.83 -13.11
N PRO A 70 -6.94 -4.84 -12.38
CA PRO A 70 -7.68 -5.30 -11.21
C PRO A 70 -7.78 -4.16 -10.18
N THR A 71 -8.80 -4.23 -9.34
CA THR A 71 -8.99 -3.28 -8.23
C THR A 71 -9.51 -4.02 -7.00
N TRP A 72 -9.78 -3.28 -5.92
CA TRP A 72 -10.27 -3.83 -4.67
C TRP A 72 -11.56 -4.64 -4.88
N HIS A 73 -11.61 -5.81 -4.24
CA HIS A 73 -12.82 -6.60 -4.06
C HIS A 73 -12.93 -7.07 -2.60
N PRO A 74 -14.15 -7.34 -2.10
CA PRO A 74 -14.32 -7.98 -0.80
C PRO A 74 -13.75 -9.42 -0.83
N ALA A 75 -13.44 -10.00 0.33
CA ALA A 75 -13.01 -11.40 0.42
C ALA A 75 -14.11 -12.40 -0.01
N VAL A 76 -15.37 -11.98 0.13
CA VAL A 76 -16.58 -12.72 -0.27
C VAL A 76 -17.38 -11.83 -1.22
N ASP A 77 -17.60 -12.33 -2.44
CA ASP A 77 -18.44 -11.66 -3.44
C ASP A 77 -19.90 -11.55 -2.95
N PRO A 78 -20.68 -10.54 -3.36
CA PRO A 78 -22.10 -10.46 -2.99
C PRO A 78 -22.96 -11.70 -3.30
N SER A 79 -22.54 -12.56 -4.24
CA SER A 79 -23.17 -13.86 -4.50
C SER A 79 -22.92 -14.92 -3.40
N GLY A 80 -21.95 -14.69 -2.51
CA GLY A 80 -21.56 -15.59 -1.44
C GLY A 80 -20.35 -16.48 -1.76
N CYS A 81 -19.82 -16.43 -2.99
CA CYS A 81 -18.55 -17.11 -3.30
C CYS A 81 -17.35 -16.40 -2.66
N THR A 82 -16.24 -17.11 -2.52
CA THR A 82 -15.03 -16.64 -1.82
C THR A 82 -13.80 -16.67 -2.72
N PHE A 83 -12.92 -15.67 -2.56
CA PHE A 83 -11.67 -15.53 -3.32
C PHE A 83 -10.42 -16.04 -2.61
N GLY A 84 -10.53 -16.46 -1.33
CA GLY A 84 -9.41 -16.98 -0.55
C GLY A 84 -8.46 -15.92 0.01
N HIS A 85 -8.62 -14.66 -0.38
CA HIS A 85 -7.76 -13.54 0.05
C HIS A 85 -8.58 -12.26 0.26
N GLU A 86 -7.97 -11.26 0.89
CA GLU A 86 -8.55 -9.94 1.15
C GLU A 86 -7.65 -8.80 0.64
N HIS A 87 -8.20 -7.60 0.50
CA HIS A 87 -7.47 -6.39 0.08
C HIS A 87 -7.56 -5.26 1.11
N GLY A 88 -7.87 -5.59 2.36
CA GLY A 88 -8.11 -4.65 3.44
C GLY A 88 -9.50 -4.04 3.39
N ARG A 89 -9.61 -2.78 3.80
CA ARG A 89 -10.87 -2.07 3.99
C ARG A 89 -11.49 -1.66 2.65
N ASP A 90 -12.81 -1.74 2.53
CA ASP A 90 -13.54 -1.25 1.36
C ASP A 90 -13.27 0.25 1.15
N PRO A 91 -12.60 0.66 0.04
CA PRO A 91 -12.19 2.04 -0.16
C PRO A 91 -13.37 2.99 -0.30
N ARG A 92 -14.57 2.50 -0.64
CA ARG A 92 -15.78 3.33 -0.85
C ARG A 92 -16.23 4.10 0.38
N GLY A 93 -15.79 3.71 1.58
CA GLY A 93 -16.09 4.47 2.80
C GLY A 93 -15.15 5.65 3.07
N SER A 94 -14.01 5.74 2.37
CA SER A 94 -13.12 6.91 2.45
C SER A 94 -13.79 8.11 1.79
N ARG A 95 -13.69 9.30 2.40
CA ARG A 95 -14.15 10.54 1.77
C ARG A 95 -13.35 10.86 0.51
N LEU A 96 -12.10 10.43 0.43
CA LEU A 96 -11.24 10.60 -0.74
C LEU A 96 -11.69 9.75 -1.93
N TYR A 97 -12.43 8.66 -1.69
CA TYR A 97 -12.87 7.77 -2.77
C TYR A 97 -13.75 8.49 -3.81
N ALA A 98 -14.57 9.45 -3.35
CA ALA A 98 -15.41 10.29 -4.22
C ALA A 98 -14.60 11.10 -5.23
N GLU A 99 -13.30 11.23 -5.04
CA GLU A 99 -12.40 12.00 -5.90
C GLU A 99 -11.41 11.09 -6.62
N VAL A 100 -10.78 10.14 -5.92
CA VAL A 100 -9.75 9.29 -6.51
C VAL A 100 -10.33 8.10 -7.28
N GLY A 101 -11.55 7.68 -6.94
CA GLY A 101 -12.21 6.53 -7.57
C GLY A 101 -11.62 5.18 -7.15
N PRO A 102 -11.92 4.09 -7.88
CA PRO A 102 -11.30 2.78 -7.63
C PRO A 102 -9.79 2.83 -7.87
N ILE A 103 -9.03 2.14 -7.01
CA ILE A 103 -7.57 2.14 -7.07
C ILE A 103 -7.09 1.06 -8.05
N PRO A 104 -6.40 1.42 -9.16
CA PRO A 104 -5.82 0.42 -10.05
C PRO A 104 -4.64 -0.27 -9.38
N PHE A 105 -4.66 -1.60 -9.35
CA PHE A 105 -3.59 -2.42 -8.81
C PHE A 105 -2.56 -2.73 -9.92
N GLY A 106 -1.34 -2.22 -9.77
CA GLY A 106 -0.25 -2.43 -10.74
C GLY A 106 0.03 -1.24 -11.68
N LEU A 107 -0.56 -0.07 -11.46
CA LEU A 107 -0.33 1.12 -12.29
C LEU A 107 1.15 1.57 -12.31
N ALA A 108 1.84 1.58 -11.17
CA ALA A 108 3.25 1.94 -11.10
C ALA A 108 4.15 0.84 -11.68
N ASN A 109 3.73 -0.42 -11.55
CA ASN A 109 4.39 -1.58 -12.17
C ASN A 109 4.37 -1.43 -13.71
N GLU A 110 3.21 -1.11 -14.28
CA GLU A 110 3.03 -0.89 -15.72
C GLU A 110 3.86 0.30 -16.24
N ALA A 111 3.87 1.38 -15.46
CA ALA A 111 4.70 2.55 -15.76
C ALA A 111 6.20 2.19 -15.73
N LEU A 112 6.63 1.35 -14.78
CA LEU A 112 8.00 0.84 -14.73
C LEU A 112 8.34 -0.03 -15.92
N GLU A 113 7.45 -0.90 -16.38
CA GLU A 113 7.69 -1.72 -17.58
C GLU A 113 7.86 -0.85 -18.84
N THR A 114 7.23 0.33 -18.89
CA THR A 114 7.43 1.31 -19.97
C THR A 114 8.73 2.11 -19.80
N TRP A 115 9.06 2.50 -18.57
CA TRP A 115 10.23 3.32 -18.24
C TRP A 115 11.55 2.53 -18.33
N ASP A 116 11.56 1.30 -17.81
CA ASP A 116 12.69 0.37 -17.79
C ASP A 116 12.24 -1.05 -18.17
N PRO A 117 12.03 -1.30 -19.47
CA PRO A 117 11.53 -2.58 -19.97
C PRO A 117 12.51 -3.76 -19.74
N GLN A 118 13.77 -3.50 -19.40
CA GLN A 118 14.74 -4.56 -19.14
C GLN A 118 14.65 -5.08 -17.70
N ASN A 119 14.04 -4.32 -16.79
CA ASN A 119 13.95 -4.64 -15.38
C ASN A 119 12.52 -4.42 -14.84
N PRO A 120 11.51 -5.11 -15.40
CA PRO A 120 10.13 -4.92 -14.97
C PRO A 120 9.93 -5.44 -13.54
N ARG A 121 9.03 -4.78 -12.82
CA ARG A 121 8.45 -5.29 -11.57
C ARG A 121 7.01 -5.73 -11.86
N ARG A 122 6.67 -6.93 -11.42
CA ARG A 122 5.30 -7.46 -11.49
C ARG A 122 4.93 -8.01 -10.14
N GLU A 123 3.91 -7.41 -9.55
CA GLU A 123 3.36 -7.77 -8.26
C GLU A 123 2.22 -8.78 -8.40
N ASP A 124 2.11 -9.67 -7.42
CA ASP A 124 0.94 -10.53 -7.31
C ASP A 124 -0.29 -9.75 -6.84
N HIS A 125 -1.46 -10.26 -7.18
CA HIS A 125 -2.73 -9.58 -6.89
C HIS A 125 -3.01 -9.52 -5.38
N PHE A 126 -2.88 -10.65 -4.68
CA PHE A 126 -3.24 -10.78 -3.26
C PHE A 126 -2.42 -9.87 -2.33
N GLY A 127 -1.22 -9.44 -2.71
CA GLY A 127 -0.41 -8.53 -1.90
C GLY A 127 -0.95 -7.09 -1.84
N HIS A 128 -1.89 -6.67 -2.68
CA HIS A 128 -2.42 -5.31 -2.63
C HIS A 128 -3.32 -5.09 -1.41
N LYS A 129 -2.86 -4.35 -0.39
CA LYS A 129 -3.61 -4.06 0.85
C LYS A 129 -3.93 -2.59 0.97
N LEU A 130 -5.18 -2.27 1.24
CA LEU A 130 -5.69 -0.91 1.36
C LEU A 130 -6.32 -0.68 2.73
N ASP A 131 -6.03 0.47 3.33
CA ASP A 131 -6.78 0.99 4.47
C ASP A 131 -6.97 2.50 4.33
N TRP A 132 -7.91 3.02 5.11
CA TRP A 132 -8.22 4.44 5.14
C TRP A 132 -8.80 4.83 6.50
N GLU A 133 -8.71 6.12 6.82
CA GLU A 133 -9.45 6.73 7.91
C GLU A 133 -9.81 8.17 7.54
N ASN A 134 -10.98 8.62 7.98
CA ASN A 134 -11.42 10.01 7.81
C ASN A 134 -11.21 10.79 9.11
N ASP A 135 -10.93 12.09 9.00
CA ASP A 135 -10.75 13.00 10.13
C ASP A 135 -9.67 12.56 11.17
N VAL A 136 -8.58 11.92 10.74
CA VAL A 136 -7.46 11.60 11.65
C VAL A 136 -6.77 12.88 12.10
N GLU A 137 -6.48 12.99 13.39
CA GLU A 137 -5.74 14.13 13.94
C GLU A 137 -4.25 13.91 13.73
N MET A 138 -3.62 14.81 12.99
CA MET A 138 -2.19 14.76 12.74
C MET A 138 -1.41 15.47 13.84
N VAL A 139 -0.24 14.91 14.18
CA VAL A 139 0.69 15.52 15.11
C VAL A 139 1.69 16.38 14.33
N ARG A 140 1.63 17.70 14.55
CA ARG A 140 2.56 18.67 13.94
C ARG A 140 3.97 18.53 14.50
N GLU A 141 4.99 18.73 13.67
CA GLU A 141 6.39 18.60 14.10
C GLU A 141 6.75 19.59 15.20
N ASP A 142 6.33 20.84 15.02
CA ASP A 142 6.50 21.96 15.97
C ASP A 142 5.83 21.76 17.34
N GLY A 143 5.05 20.69 17.53
CA GLY A 143 4.44 20.32 18.80
C GLY A 143 3.31 21.25 19.25
N VAL A 144 2.84 22.15 18.38
CA VAL A 144 1.71 23.03 18.67
C VAL A 144 0.43 22.19 18.77
N THR A 145 -0.23 22.27 19.91
CA THR A 145 -1.47 21.52 20.21
C THR A 145 -2.62 22.49 20.56
N GLY A 146 -3.85 22.04 20.34
CA GLY A 146 -5.08 22.81 20.62
C GLY A 146 -6.07 22.78 19.47
N ALA A 147 -7.37 22.92 19.77
CA ALA A 147 -8.46 22.74 18.80
C ALA A 147 -8.35 23.63 17.55
N ILE A 148 -7.79 24.84 17.68
CA ILE A 148 -7.57 25.77 16.56
C ILE A 148 -6.35 25.43 15.68
N PHE A 149 -5.46 24.57 16.18
CA PHE A 149 -4.22 24.17 15.51
C PHE A 149 -4.24 22.69 15.09
N THR A 150 -5.36 22.01 15.36
CA THR A 150 -5.56 20.61 15.01
C THR A 150 -5.71 20.50 13.50
N VAL A 151 -4.83 19.72 12.88
CA VAL A 151 -4.92 19.39 11.47
C VAL A 151 -5.61 18.04 11.37
N LYS A 152 -6.78 18.02 10.73
CA LYS A 152 -7.52 16.79 10.47
C LYS A 152 -7.31 16.38 9.03
N CYS A 153 -7.00 15.11 8.81
CA CYS A 153 -6.80 14.58 7.48
C CYS A 153 -7.70 13.39 7.21
N ASP A 154 -8.16 13.30 5.97
CA ASP A 154 -8.63 12.04 5.41
C ASP A 154 -7.42 11.37 4.76
N VAL A 155 -7.23 10.07 5.00
CA VAL A 155 -6.10 9.28 4.50
C VAL A 155 -6.65 8.02 3.83
N LEU A 156 -6.14 7.69 2.64
CA LEU A 156 -6.36 6.42 1.95
C LEU A 156 -5.01 5.96 1.42
N ALA A 157 -4.56 4.79 1.85
CA ALA A 157 -3.27 4.25 1.49
C ALA A 157 -3.38 2.79 1.05
N LYS A 158 -2.61 2.43 0.03
CA LYS A 158 -2.40 1.06 -0.42
C LYS A 158 -0.92 0.80 -0.59
N LEU A 159 -0.45 -0.35 -0.13
CA LEU A 159 0.87 -0.88 -0.43
C LEU A 159 0.72 -2.31 -0.97
N HIS A 160 1.58 -2.73 -1.90
CA HIS A 160 1.78 -4.16 -2.14
C HIS A 160 2.63 -4.76 -1.01
N GLN A 161 2.05 -5.70 -0.28
CA GLN A 161 2.61 -6.34 0.90
C GLN A 161 2.48 -7.86 0.81
N GLY A 162 3.23 -8.47 -0.12
CA GLY A 162 3.30 -9.92 -0.25
C GLY A 162 3.97 -10.60 0.95
N THR A 163 3.18 -11.13 1.90
CA THR A 163 3.69 -11.78 3.12
C THR A 163 3.57 -13.31 3.12
N HIS A 164 3.69 -13.91 1.93
CA HIS A 164 3.58 -15.37 1.73
C HIS A 164 4.71 -16.02 0.92
N SER A 165 5.44 -15.25 0.10
CA SER A 165 6.51 -15.75 -0.77
C SER A 165 7.86 -15.12 -0.45
N LYS A 166 8.94 -15.68 -0.99
CA LYS A 166 10.30 -15.15 -0.79
C LYS A 166 10.57 -13.79 -1.44
N ASP A 167 9.64 -13.24 -2.23
CA ASP A 167 9.85 -12.05 -3.06
C ASP A 167 10.43 -10.89 -2.23
N ALA A 168 9.80 -10.60 -1.10
CA ALA A 168 10.23 -9.57 -0.17
C ALA A 168 11.60 -9.81 0.49
N PHE A 169 12.26 -10.96 0.35
CA PHE A 169 13.58 -11.14 0.96
C PHE A 169 14.67 -10.41 0.16
N THR A 170 14.53 -10.32 -1.15
CA THR A 170 15.49 -9.63 -2.05
C THR A 170 14.88 -8.42 -2.77
N ASN A 171 13.55 -8.36 -2.89
CA ASN A 171 12.85 -7.31 -3.61
C ASN A 171 12.41 -6.19 -2.67
N ASN A 172 12.93 -4.99 -2.89
CA ASN A 172 12.60 -3.79 -2.13
C ASN A 172 11.62 -2.85 -2.86
N LEU A 173 11.20 -3.17 -4.09
CA LEU A 173 10.29 -2.34 -4.89
C LEU A 173 8.84 -2.78 -4.72
N HIS A 174 8.02 -1.90 -4.14
CA HIS A 174 6.61 -2.15 -3.89
C HIS A 174 5.73 -0.99 -4.35
N GLU A 175 4.59 -1.26 -4.98
CA GLU A 175 3.69 -0.18 -5.42
C GLU A 175 2.94 0.43 -4.24
N LEU A 176 3.14 1.72 -4.05
CA LEU A 176 2.45 2.58 -3.11
C LEU A 176 1.45 3.46 -3.84
N VAL A 177 0.20 3.44 -3.39
CA VAL A 177 -0.82 4.45 -3.71
C VAL A 177 -1.16 5.17 -2.43
N TYR A 178 -0.95 6.48 -2.39
CA TYR A 178 -1.12 7.27 -1.17
C TYR A 178 -1.91 8.53 -1.46
N HIS A 179 -3.00 8.70 -0.73
CA HIS A 179 -3.88 9.85 -0.81
C HIS A 179 -4.08 10.43 0.59
N ILE A 180 -3.86 11.72 0.72
CA ILE A 180 -4.12 12.47 1.95
C ILE A 180 -4.70 13.83 1.58
N ARG A 181 -5.71 14.27 2.32
CA ARG A 181 -6.18 15.67 2.31
C ARG A 181 -6.40 16.13 3.74
N CYS A 182 -5.88 17.31 4.05
CA CYS A 182 -5.93 17.89 5.37
C CYS A 182 -6.67 19.22 5.41
N SER A 183 -7.16 19.59 6.59
CA SER A 183 -7.89 20.84 6.85
C SER A 183 -7.05 22.11 6.65
N ASP A 184 -5.73 21.99 6.54
CA ASP A 184 -4.78 23.09 6.36
C ASP A 184 -4.39 23.34 4.89
N ARG A 185 -5.04 22.63 3.95
CA ARG A 185 -4.76 22.57 2.50
C ARG A 185 -3.58 21.69 2.10
N THR A 186 -2.94 20.96 3.03
CA THR A 186 -2.04 19.87 2.65
C THR A 186 -2.87 18.81 1.89
N GLU A 187 -2.49 18.50 0.66
CA GLU A 187 -3.15 17.46 -0.13
C GLU A 187 -2.15 16.84 -1.11
N LEU A 188 -2.15 15.52 -1.17
CA LEU A 188 -1.22 14.72 -1.95
C LEU A 188 -1.97 13.48 -2.48
N HIS A 189 -1.89 13.24 -3.79
CA HIS A 189 -2.38 12.02 -4.41
C HIS A 189 -1.30 11.46 -5.31
N VAL A 190 -0.69 10.37 -4.87
CA VAL A 190 0.47 9.79 -5.53
C VAL A 190 0.36 8.30 -5.75
N THR A 191 0.97 7.86 -6.84
CA THR A 191 1.18 6.44 -7.16
C THR A 191 2.62 6.27 -7.63
N MET A 192 3.36 5.35 -7.02
CA MET A 192 4.76 5.12 -7.34
C MET A 192 5.22 3.73 -6.92
N MET A 193 6.35 3.30 -7.49
CA MET A 193 7.17 2.23 -6.94
C MET A 193 8.01 2.82 -5.81
N THR A 194 7.66 2.48 -4.57
CA THR A 194 8.50 2.80 -3.41
C THR A 194 9.62 1.78 -3.29
N ALA A 195 10.85 2.27 -3.08
CA ALA A 195 11.98 1.44 -2.69
C ALA A 195 12.07 1.46 -1.16
N ILE A 196 12.01 0.29 -0.52
CA ILE A 196 11.91 0.16 0.94
C ILE A 196 13.19 -0.48 1.48
N GLY A 197 14.07 0.36 2.01
CA GLY A 197 15.41 -0.03 2.46
C GLY A 197 16.31 -0.56 1.34
N GLU A 198 17.33 -1.31 1.74
CA GLU A 198 18.34 -1.86 0.85
C GLU A 198 17.80 -2.99 -0.03
N ALA A 199 18.25 -3.04 -1.28
CA ALA A 199 17.91 -4.08 -2.22
C ALA A 199 18.71 -5.36 -1.94
N GLY A 200 18.14 -6.54 -2.20
CA GLY A 200 18.85 -7.83 -2.02
C GLY A 200 18.94 -8.36 -0.58
N GLY A 201 18.45 -7.59 0.40
CA GLY A 201 18.43 -7.98 1.81
C GLY A 201 17.34 -7.25 2.59
N PHE A 202 17.24 -7.50 3.89
CA PHE A 202 16.23 -6.89 4.76
C PHE A 202 16.77 -6.71 6.18
N THR A 203 16.08 -5.92 7.01
CA THR A 203 16.40 -5.77 8.43
C THR A 203 15.68 -6.83 9.26
N ARG A 204 16.38 -7.61 10.08
CA ARG A 204 15.73 -8.58 10.97
C ARG A 204 14.85 -7.87 12.00
N THR A 205 13.59 -8.29 12.13
CA THR A 205 12.62 -7.64 13.03
C THR A 205 13.06 -7.61 14.50
N CYS A 206 13.62 -8.71 15.02
CA CYS A 206 13.81 -8.86 16.46
C CYS A 206 15.06 -8.19 17.05
N ASP A 207 16.07 -7.86 16.24
CA ASP A 207 17.32 -7.25 16.71
C ASP A 207 17.85 -6.10 15.82
N GLY A 208 17.22 -5.83 14.67
CA GLY A 208 17.61 -4.75 13.78
C GLY A 208 18.85 -5.04 12.92
N THR A 209 19.38 -6.26 12.93
CA THR A 209 20.54 -6.63 12.09
C THR A 209 20.14 -6.69 10.62
N HIS A 210 20.96 -6.14 9.72
CA HIS A 210 20.78 -6.36 8.29
C HIS A 210 21.09 -7.82 7.91
N VAL A 211 20.27 -8.40 7.03
CA VAL A 211 20.40 -9.75 6.51
C VAL A 211 20.50 -9.68 5.00
N ASP A 212 21.71 -9.93 4.48
CA ASP A 212 21.95 -10.12 3.05
C ASP A 212 21.35 -11.46 2.60
N VAL A 213 20.54 -11.44 1.54
CA VAL A 213 19.88 -12.64 1.03
C VAL A 213 20.39 -13.04 -0.34
N GLY A 214 20.51 -12.08 -1.27
CA GLY A 214 20.98 -12.38 -2.61
C GLY A 214 20.84 -11.21 -3.57
N THR A 215 20.94 -11.51 -4.87
CA THR A 215 20.79 -10.50 -5.91
C THR A 215 19.40 -9.84 -5.83
N PRO A 216 19.34 -8.50 -5.87
CA PRO A 216 18.08 -7.78 -6.01
C PRO A 216 17.21 -8.31 -7.16
N VAL A 217 15.89 -8.25 -6.98
CA VAL A 217 14.94 -8.55 -8.05
C VAL A 217 13.96 -7.37 -8.12
N PRO A 218 13.95 -6.57 -9.20
CA PRO A 218 14.92 -6.57 -10.33
C PRO A 218 16.38 -6.29 -9.92
N ALA A 219 17.34 -6.67 -10.77
CA ALA A 219 18.77 -6.60 -10.43
C ALA A 219 19.32 -5.17 -10.29
N ASN A 220 18.66 -4.20 -10.91
CA ASN A 220 19.00 -2.78 -10.83
C ASN A 220 18.13 -2.02 -9.82
N SER A 221 17.39 -2.72 -8.95
CA SER A 221 16.57 -2.07 -7.93
C SER A 221 17.41 -1.07 -7.13
N PRO A 222 17.01 0.21 -7.08
CA PRO A 222 17.71 1.19 -6.28
C PRO A 222 17.51 0.91 -4.79
N ASP A 223 18.48 1.27 -3.97
CA ASP A 223 18.25 1.37 -2.53
C ASP A 223 17.25 2.50 -2.25
N GLY A 224 16.38 2.23 -1.28
CA GLY A 224 15.38 3.16 -0.78
C GLY A 224 15.73 3.71 0.59
N GLY A 225 14.96 4.68 1.05
CA GLY A 225 14.98 5.04 2.47
C GLY A 225 14.10 4.10 3.30
N GLY A 226 14.04 4.35 4.60
CA GLY A 226 13.33 3.49 5.55
C GLY A 226 13.92 2.07 5.61
N GLN A 227 13.14 1.10 6.05
CA GLN A 227 13.60 -0.27 6.28
C GLN A 227 12.48 -1.29 6.06
N ARG A 228 12.83 -2.41 5.44
CA ARG A 228 11.97 -3.59 5.38
C ARG A 228 12.34 -4.51 6.54
N ARG A 229 11.55 -4.50 7.60
CA ARG A 229 11.73 -5.41 8.74
C ARG A 229 10.98 -6.70 8.52
N VAL A 230 11.72 -7.81 8.47
CA VAL A 230 11.14 -9.14 8.20
C VAL A 230 11.60 -10.12 9.29
N PRO A 231 10.71 -10.98 9.80
CA PRO A 231 11.09 -12.01 10.75
C PRO A 231 11.91 -13.09 10.05
N ASP A 232 12.93 -13.58 10.74
CA ASP A 232 13.70 -14.74 10.31
C ASP A 232 13.66 -15.87 11.34
N LYS A 233 14.38 -16.95 11.04
CA LYS A 233 14.49 -18.12 11.89
C LYS A 233 14.96 -17.77 13.30
N LEU A 234 15.87 -16.81 13.47
CA LEU A 234 16.35 -16.40 14.79
C LEU A 234 15.20 -15.81 15.62
N CYS A 235 14.38 -14.93 15.03
CA CYS A 235 13.21 -14.37 15.72
C CYS A 235 12.21 -15.45 16.13
N VAL A 236 11.94 -16.42 15.24
CA VAL A 236 11.06 -17.55 15.52
C VAL A 236 11.63 -18.43 16.63
N ASP A 237 12.91 -18.76 16.59
CA ASP A 237 13.53 -19.61 17.60
C ASP A 237 13.52 -18.92 18.98
N GLN A 238 13.83 -17.62 19.02
CA GLN A 238 13.94 -16.85 20.26
C GLN A 238 12.58 -16.55 20.92
N PHE A 239 11.54 -16.22 20.14
CA PHE A 239 10.27 -15.73 20.70
C PHE A 239 9.12 -16.72 20.60
N LEU A 240 9.22 -17.71 19.72
CA LEU A 240 8.19 -18.74 19.54
C LEU A 240 8.65 -20.09 20.10
N ARG A 241 9.83 -20.61 19.70
CA ARG A 241 10.29 -21.94 20.13
C ARG A 241 10.86 -22.00 21.55
N ALA A 242 11.48 -20.92 22.02
CA ALA A 242 12.10 -20.89 23.34
C ALA A 242 11.08 -20.87 24.50
N ALA A 243 9.80 -20.60 24.23
CA ALA A 243 8.76 -20.57 25.24
C ALA A 243 8.54 -21.97 25.84
N ALA A 244 8.82 -22.11 27.14
CA ALA A 244 8.69 -23.36 27.89
C ALA A 244 8.29 -23.07 29.35
N ASN A 245 8.02 -24.10 30.16
CA ASN A 245 7.80 -23.97 31.61
C ASN A 245 6.72 -22.94 32.00
N GLY A 246 5.59 -22.94 31.28
CA GLY A 246 4.50 -21.98 31.50
C GLY A 246 4.73 -20.58 30.93
N GLU A 247 5.83 -20.34 30.21
CA GLU A 247 6.00 -19.12 29.42
C GLU A 247 5.13 -19.14 28.16
N ARG A 248 4.72 -17.96 27.71
CA ARG A 248 3.89 -17.80 26.51
C ARG A 248 4.78 -17.49 25.31
N ALA A 249 4.47 -18.09 24.16
CA ALA A 249 5.08 -17.70 22.90
C ALA A 249 4.68 -16.27 22.50
N ASP A 250 5.67 -15.46 22.12
CA ASP A 250 5.50 -14.08 21.70
C ASP A 250 5.48 -13.97 20.17
N TYR A 251 4.31 -14.25 19.60
CA TYR A 251 4.07 -14.13 18.17
C TYR A 251 4.24 -12.70 17.64
N GLY A 252 4.02 -11.68 18.48
CA GLY A 252 4.17 -10.28 18.08
C GLY A 252 5.63 -9.93 17.83
N ARG A 253 6.56 -10.46 18.63
CA ARG A 253 8.01 -10.29 18.39
C ARG A 253 8.57 -11.28 17.39
N ALA A 254 8.03 -12.49 17.32
CA ALA A 254 8.48 -13.54 16.41
C ALA A 254 8.07 -13.28 14.95
N LEU A 255 6.85 -12.78 14.73
CA LEU A 255 6.14 -12.79 13.45
C LEU A 255 5.47 -11.45 13.17
N HIS A 256 6.30 -10.41 13.10
CA HIS A 256 5.89 -9.05 12.73
C HIS A 256 6.77 -8.53 11.60
N GLU A 257 6.13 -8.05 10.54
CA GLU A 257 6.79 -7.32 9.46
C GLU A 257 6.44 -5.84 9.56
N SER A 258 7.47 -4.98 9.50
CA SER A 258 7.33 -3.52 9.42
C SER A 258 7.90 -3.06 8.09
N TRP A 259 7.08 -2.39 7.30
CA TRP A 259 7.44 -1.87 5.99
C TRP A 259 7.53 -0.35 6.09
N GLU A 260 8.71 0.12 6.48
CA GLU A 260 8.98 1.53 6.77
C GLU A 260 9.41 2.20 5.47
N THR A 261 8.50 2.97 4.86
CA THR A 261 8.79 3.64 3.58
C THR A 261 9.48 4.98 3.80
N SER A 262 10.25 5.46 2.83
CA SER A 262 10.64 6.86 2.80
C SER A 262 10.55 7.41 1.39
N ASN A 263 9.54 8.24 1.14
CA ASN A 263 9.15 8.60 -0.22
C ASN A 263 9.38 10.07 -0.48
N VAL A 264 9.91 10.37 -1.67
CA VAL A 264 10.17 11.73 -2.12
C VAL A 264 9.68 11.89 -3.55
N ILE A 265 8.88 12.93 -3.80
CA ILE A 265 8.63 13.41 -5.15
C ILE A 265 9.59 14.55 -5.46
N ARG A 266 10.36 14.46 -6.56
CA ARG A 266 11.37 15.48 -6.90
C ARG A 266 11.46 15.81 -8.38
N THR A 267 11.79 17.06 -8.67
CA THR A 267 12.11 17.52 -10.03
C THR A 267 13.42 16.94 -10.54
N ALA A 268 13.66 17.03 -11.85
CA ALA A 268 14.95 16.66 -12.46
C ALA A 268 16.14 17.48 -11.91
N SER A 269 15.89 18.70 -11.43
CA SER A 269 16.91 19.55 -10.79
C SER A 269 17.23 19.16 -9.34
N GLY A 270 16.55 18.15 -8.79
CA GLY A 270 16.71 17.71 -7.42
C GLY A 270 15.89 18.47 -6.38
N ARG A 271 14.97 19.36 -6.79
CA ARG A 271 14.05 20.04 -5.85
C ARG A 271 13.00 19.05 -5.37
N THR A 272 12.92 18.83 -4.05
CA THR A 272 11.85 18.06 -3.41
C THR A 272 10.54 18.85 -3.50
N LEU A 273 9.47 18.16 -3.90
CA LEU A 273 8.11 18.70 -3.98
C LEU A 273 7.23 18.14 -2.86
N ALA A 274 7.46 16.90 -2.46
CA ALA A 274 6.78 16.25 -1.34
C ALA A 274 7.67 15.17 -0.71
N HIS A 275 7.52 14.97 0.58
CA HIS A 275 8.11 13.90 1.38
C HIS A 275 7.04 13.29 2.29
N PHE A 276 6.92 11.95 2.32
CA PHE A 276 5.87 11.28 3.08
C PHE A 276 6.20 9.83 3.37
N ASN A 277 5.92 9.36 4.59
CA ASN A 277 6.50 8.12 5.11
C ASN A 277 5.45 7.20 5.78
N PRO A 278 4.37 6.78 5.08
CA PRO A 278 3.46 5.80 5.66
C PRO A 278 4.20 4.49 5.96
N TYR A 279 4.09 3.98 7.19
CA TYR A 279 4.66 2.68 7.58
C TYR A 279 3.56 1.66 7.67
N PHE A 280 3.80 0.45 7.14
CA PHE A 280 2.79 -0.59 7.08
C PHE A 280 3.20 -1.78 7.91
N GLN A 281 2.37 -2.13 8.89
CA GLN A 281 2.62 -3.20 9.83
C GLN A 281 1.80 -4.43 9.49
N VAL A 282 2.40 -5.62 9.55
CA VAL A 282 1.72 -6.91 9.31
C VAL A 282 2.08 -7.90 10.40
N PHE A 283 1.07 -8.48 11.04
CA PHE A 283 1.26 -9.50 12.06
C PHE A 283 0.89 -10.88 11.55
N SER A 284 1.61 -11.88 12.05
CA SER A 284 1.38 -13.30 11.73
C SER A 284 1.39 -13.54 10.20
N PRO A 285 2.43 -13.09 9.47
CA PRO A 285 2.60 -13.45 8.07
C PRO A 285 2.67 -14.99 7.90
N SER A 286 2.42 -15.47 6.69
CA SER A 286 2.49 -16.92 6.40
C SER A 286 3.91 -17.43 6.14
N ARG A 287 4.92 -16.58 6.32
CA ARG A 287 6.34 -16.87 6.13
C ARG A 287 7.23 -16.20 7.17
N TYR A 288 8.42 -16.74 7.32
CA TYR A 288 9.60 -16.06 7.85
C TYR A 288 10.82 -16.47 7.00
N TYR A 289 11.90 -15.69 7.05
CA TYR A 289 13.14 -16.04 6.34
C TYR A 289 13.85 -17.21 7.04
N ASP A 290 14.11 -18.28 6.31
CA ASP A 290 14.86 -19.44 6.81
C ASP A 290 15.85 -19.90 5.74
N PRO A 291 17.16 -19.59 5.87
CA PRO A 291 18.14 -19.94 4.85
C PRO A 291 18.33 -21.45 4.66
N ALA A 292 17.86 -22.28 5.61
CA ALA A 292 17.92 -23.74 5.50
C ALA A 292 16.65 -24.35 4.88
N ALA A 293 15.57 -23.58 4.75
CA ALA A 293 14.31 -24.07 4.20
C ALA A 293 14.28 -24.00 2.66
N PRO A 294 13.48 -24.85 1.99
CA PRO A 294 13.23 -24.72 0.56
C PRO A 294 12.74 -23.30 0.20
N ASN A 295 13.28 -22.73 -0.87
CA ASN A 295 12.99 -21.35 -1.30
C ASN A 295 13.31 -20.27 -0.26
N LEU A 296 14.11 -20.57 0.76
CA LEU A 296 14.45 -19.67 1.87
C LEU A 296 13.24 -19.29 2.76
N VAL A 297 12.14 -20.05 2.67
CA VAL A 297 10.86 -19.73 3.34
C VAL A 297 10.56 -20.75 4.42
N GLY A 298 10.64 -20.30 5.67
CA GLY A 298 10.06 -21.01 6.81
C GLY A 298 8.55 -20.75 6.91
N ARG A 299 7.78 -21.75 7.35
CA ARG A 299 6.33 -21.65 7.53
C ARG A 299 5.97 -21.66 9.01
N PRO A 300 5.38 -20.59 9.56
CA PRO A 300 4.98 -20.57 10.98
C PRO A 300 4.07 -21.73 11.39
N ILE A 301 3.15 -22.17 10.51
CA ILE A 301 2.29 -23.31 10.81
C ILE A 301 3.08 -24.61 11.08
N ALA A 302 4.21 -24.81 10.40
CA ALA A 302 5.08 -25.97 10.61
C ALA A 302 5.85 -25.89 11.94
N VAL A 303 5.97 -24.70 12.53
CA VAL A 303 6.57 -24.51 13.86
C VAL A 303 5.66 -25.08 14.94
N CYS A 304 4.33 -25.02 14.75
CA CYS A 304 3.35 -25.41 15.76
C CYS A 304 3.51 -26.85 16.25
N ASP A 305 3.86 -27.79 15.36
CA ASP A 305 4.05 -29.20 15.70
C ASP A 305 5.31 -29.47 16.56
N SER A 306 6.16 -28.45 16.73
CA SER A 306 7.48 -28.57 17.38
C SER A 306 7.68 -27.56 18.51
N LEU A 307 6.59 -26.97 19.01
CA LEU A 307 6.60 -26.14 20.21
C LEU A 307 6.65 -26.99 21.48
N ASP A 308 7.27 -26.45 22.53
CA ASP A 308 7.30 -27.11 23.83
C ASP A 308 5.87 -27.29 24.39
N PRO A 309 5.47 -28.52 24.74
CA PRO A 309 4.12 -28.78 25.26
C PRO A 309 3.88 -28.22 26.67
N SER A 310 4.94 -27.89 27.42
CA SER A 310 4.87 -27.25 28.75
C SER A 310 4.65 -25.74 28.69
N ARG A 311 4.73 -25.13 27.49
CA ARG A 311 4.45 -23.70 27.32
C ARG A 311 3.03 -23.36 27.75
N ASN A 312 2.81 -22.10 28.09
CA ASN A 312 1.47 -21.59 28.29
C ASN A 312 0.76 -21.37 26.95
N ARG A 313 -0.23 -22.24 26.73
CA ARG A 313 -1.00 -22.40 25.50
C ARG A 313 -2.03 -21.30 25.28
N GLN A 314 -2.86 -20.99 26.29
CA GLN A 314 -3.81 -19.85 26.31
C GLN A 314 -4.55 -19.56 24.97
N ASN A 315 -4.95 -20.60 24.22
CA ASN A 315 -5.53 -20.49 22.87
C ASN A 315 -4.69 -19.58 21.95
N ASP A 316 -3.38 -19.84 21.89
CA ASP A 316 -2.45 -19.13 21.04
C ASP A 316 -2.68 -19.40 19.54
N LEU A 317 -1.94 -18.74 18.65
CA LEU A 317 -2.15 -18.87 17.21
C LEU A 317 -1.96 -20.30 16.70
N CYS A 318 -1.05 -21.06 17.29
CA CYS A 318 -0.86 -22.47 16.95
C CYS A 318 -2.04 -23.32 17.40
N ASP A 319 -2.54 -23.14 18.62
CA ASP A 319 -3.69 -23.89 19.13
C ASP A 319 -4.97 -23.55 18.35
N LEU A 320 -5.18 -22.27 18.02
CA LEU A 320 -6.28 -21.82 17.17
C LEU A 320 -6.21 -22.36 15.74
N SER A 321 -5.00 -22.64 15.23
CA SER A 321 -4.81 -23.20 13.87
C SER A 321 -4.98 -24.73 13.86
N THR A 322 -4.47 -25.40 14.89
CA THR A 322 -4.34 -26.86 14.98
C THR A 322 -5.48 -27.55 15.75
N ALA A 323 -6.53 -26.80 16.12
CA ALA A 323 -7.59 -27.27 17.01
C ALA A 323 -7.00 -27.90 18.29
N ASP A 324 -6.27 -27.09 19.05
CA ASP A 324 -5.59 -27.47 20.28
C ASP A 324 -4.58 -28.62 20.10
N GLY A 325 -3.91 -28.68 18.94
CA GLY A 325 -2.89 -29.67 18.61
C GLY A 325 -3.46 -31.01 18.14
N THR A 326 -4.77 -31.12 17.90
CA THR A 326 -5.40 -32.34 17.38
C THR A 326 -5.21 -32.51 15.87
N LEU A 327 -4.98 -31.41 15.15
CA LEU A 327 -4.64 -31.38 13.72
C LEU A 327 -3.14 -31.17 13.56
N THR A 328 -2.46 -32.15 12.96
CA THR A 328 -1.02 -32.08 12.67
C THR A 328 -0.78 -31.98 11.16
N GLY A 329 0.35 -31.39 10.76
CA GLY A 329 0.73 -31.32 9.34
C GLY A 329 -0.20 -30.46 8.47
N LEU A 330 -0.82 -29.43 9.04
CA LEU A 330 -1.61 -28.45 8.28
C LEU A 330 -0.75 -27.77 7.22
N ALA A 331 -1.28 -27.66 6.00
CA ALA A 331 -0.65 -26.91 4.94
C ALA A 331 -0.66 -25.40 5.27
N PHE A 332 0.32 -24.66 4.74
CA PHE A 332 0.45 -23.22 5.04
C PHE A 332 -0.69 -22.37 4.44
N ASP A 333 -1.31 -22.86 3.38
CA ASP A 333 -2.44 -22.30 2.65
C ASP A 333 -3.80 -22.86 3.11
N ASP A 334 -3.83 -23.61 4.21
CA ASP A 334 -5.08 -24.06 4.82
C ASP A 334 -5.80 -22.88 5.51
N ALA A 335 -7.10 -22.71 5.25
CA ALA A 335 -7.92 -21.64 5.82
C ALA A 335 -8.05 -21.66 7.35
N ARG A 336 -7.71 -22.79 7.99
CA ARG A 336 -7.62 -22.88 9.46
C ARG A 336 -6.37 -22.18 10.01
N SER A 337 -5.31 -22.05 9.21
CA SER A 337 -4.07 -21.39 9.61
C SER A 337 -4.33 -19.92 9.96
N ARG A 338 -3.94 -19.52 11.17
CA ARG A 338 -3.99 -18.12 11.61
C ARG A 338 -2.80 -17.27 11.13
N PHE A 339 -1.87 -17.88 10.40
CA PHE A 339 -0.70 -17.22 9.83
C PHE A 339 -1.01 -16.77 8.40
N ASN A 340 -1.87 -15.76 8.26
CA ASN A 340 -2.38 -15.27 6.97
C ASN A 340 -2.26 -13.75 6.82
N GLY A 341 -1.57 -13.07 7.76
CA GLY A 341 -1.27 -11.64 7.65
C GLY A 341 -2.45 -10.69 7.82
N VAL A 342 -3.67 -11.15 8.15
CA VAL A 342 -4.88 -10.31 8.11
C VAL A 342 -4.97 -9.21 9.16
N ARG A 343 -4.06 -9.19 10.14
CA ARG A 343 -3.99 -8.13 11.14
C ARG A 343 -2.89 -7.15 10.73
N ARG A 344 -3.30 -5.96 10.30
CA ARG A 344 -2.44 -4.94 9.70
C ARG A 344 -2.86 -3.55 10.17
N PHE A 345 -1.92 -2.61 10.18
CA PHE A 345 -2.21 -1.20 10.40
C PHE A 345 -1.18 -0.33 9.68
N ILE A 346 -1.49 0.97 9.57
CA ILE A 346 -0.62 1.95 8.92
C ILE A 346 -0.33 3.08 9.91
N ASP A 347 0.94 3.40 10.09
CA ASP A 347 1.38 4.62 10.77
C ASP A 347 1.48 5.75 9.73
N VAL A 348 0.69 6.82 9.88
CA VAL A 348 0.66 7.93 8.92
C VAL A 348 1.70 8.98 9.31
N ASN A 349 2.96 8.69 9.01
CA ASN A 349 4.10 9.52 9.41
C ASN A 349 4.53 10.47 8.29
N GLU A 350 4.87 11.71 8.65
CA GLU A 350 5.45 12.75 7.78
C GLU A 350 4.66 13.03 6.48
N ASN A 351 4.30 14.28 6.20
CA ASN A 351 3.54 14.63 4.99
C ASN A 351 3.90 16.05 4.58
N ASP A 352 5.16 16.25 4.22
CA ASP A 352 5.74 17.56 3.95
C ASP A 352 5.60 17.88 2.46
N ILE A 353 5.18 19.10 2.15
CA ILE A 353 4.99 19.61 0.78
C ILE A 353 5.78 20.92 0.64
N ASP A 354 6.54 21.01 -0.44
CA ASP A 354 7.22 22.22 -0.90
C ASP A 354 6.89 22.45 -2.39
N ASN A 355 5.69 22.97 -2.62
CA ASN A 355 5.13 23.17 -3.96
C ASN A 355 4.37 24.50 -4.09
N ALA A 356 4.64 25.49 -3.23
CA ALA A 356 3.88 26.75 -3.17
C ALA A 356 3.72 27.47 -4.52
N ASP A 357 4.80 27.52 -5.32
CA ASP A 357 4.81 28.17 -6.65
C ASP A 357 4.65 27.17 -7.81
N GLY A 358 4.34 25.92 -7.51
CA GLY A 358 4.25 24.84 -8.48
C GLY A 358 2.84 24.60 -9.03
N PRO A 359 2.72 23.86 -10.16
CA PRO A 359 1.43 23.33 -10.59
C PRO A 359 0.92 22.27 -9.61
N ARG A 360 -0.38 21.97 -9.70
CA ARG A 360 -0.99 20.84 -9.01
C ARG A 360 -0.60 19.49 -9.58
N VAL A 361 -0.43 19.44 -10.90
CA VAL A 361 -0.18 18.20 -11.63
C VAL A 361 1.28 18.12 -12.01
N TRP A 362 1.88 16.99 -11.66
CA TRP A 362 3.23 16.62 -12.03
C TRP A 362 3.21 15.24 -12.67
N TYR A 363 4.11 15.00 -13.60
CA TYR A 363 4.38 13.67 -14.16
C TYR A 363 5.77 13.26 -13.71
N THR A 364 5.89 12.13 -13.01
CA THR A 364 7.17 11.62 -12.50
C THR A 364 7.51 10.31 -13.16
N ASP A 365 8.78 9.91 -13.11
CA ASP A 365 9.11 8.51 -13.37
C ASP A 365 8.47 7.62 -12.27
N PRO A 366 8.49 6.28 -12.45
CA PRO A 366 7.84 5.36 -11.51
C PRO A 366 8.38 5.45 -10.08
N PHE A 367 9.56 6.01 -9.86
CA PHE A 367 10.18 6.17 -8.55
C PHE A 367 9.96 7.56 -7.93
N GLY A 368 9.04 8.37 -8.49
CA GLY A 368 8.74 9.73 -8.00
C GLY A 368 9.77 10.79 -8.39
N ARG A 369 10.72 10.48 -9.29
CA ARG A 369 11.78 11.41 -9.71
C ARG A 369 11.43 12.05 -11.05
N ASN A 370 12.29 12.97 -11.51
CA ASN A 370 12.15 13.62 -12.81
C ASN A 370 10.80 14.31 -13.03
N ALA A 371 10.22 14.90 -11.96
CA ALA A 371 8.92 15.57 -12.05
C ALA A 371 8.90 16.65 -13.14
N ALA A 372 7.95 16.53 -14.06
CA ALA A 372 7.74 17.40 -15.22
C ALA A 372 6.28 17.86 -15.31
N ARG A 373 6.02 18.89 -16.13
CA ARG A 373 4.66 19.44 -16.36
C ARG A 373 3.87 18.67 -17.41
N ASP A 374 4.57 18.03 -18.33
CA ASP A 374 4.00 17.27 -19.44
C ASP A 374 4.27 15.77 -19.24
N PRO A 375 3.36 14.90 -19.69
CA PRO A 375 3.56 13.45 -19.63
C PRO A 375 4.73 13.01 -20.51
N PHE A 376 5.40 11.94 -20.11
CA PHE A 376 6.47 11.29 -20.87
C PHE A 376 6.33 9.75 -20.80
N PRO A 377 7.02 8.98 -21.67
CA PRO A 377 6.93 7.52 -21.63
C PRO A 377 7.26 6.94 -20.26
N GLY A 378 6.35 6.14 -19.69
CA GLY A 378 6.50 5.57 -18.35
C GLY A 378 6.28 6.56 -17.20
N SER A 379 5.78 7.77 -17.48
CA SER A 379 5.47 8.72 -16.42
C SER A 379 4.18 8.37 -15.68
N VAL A 380 4.17 8.55 -14.36
CA VAL A 380 2.98 8.46 -13.52
C VAL A 380 2.52 9.87 -13.17
N ARG A 381 1.22 10.13 -13.35
CA ARG A 381 0.60 11.40 -12.99
C ARG A 381 0.41 11.50 -11.48
N GLN A 382 0.98 12.53 -10.88
CA GLN A 382 0.86 12.88 -9.47
C GLN A 382 0.01 14.15 -9.31
N TRP A 383 -0.64 14.29 -8.16
CA TRP A 383 -1.26 15.55 -7.75
C TRP A 383 -0.68 16.00 -6.40
N ILE A 384 -0.21 17.24 -6.33
CA ILE A 384 0.43 17.85 -5.16
C ILE A 384 -0.16 19.25 -4.97
N ALA A 385 -0.69 19.57 -3.79
CA ALA A 385 -1.24 20.89 -3.53
C ALA A 385 -0.19 22.01 -3.72
N PRO A 386 -0.56 23.20 -4.21
CA PRO A 386 0.36 24.33 -4.34
C PRO A 386 0.51 25.03 -2.98
N VAL A 387 1.14 24.33 -2.04
CA VAL A 387 1.34 24.78 -0.66
C VAL A 387 2.79 24.56 -0.23
N HIS A 388 3.17 25.24 0.84
CA HIS A 388 4.33 24.89 1.64
C HIS A 388 3.86 24.76 3.09
N ASN A 389 4.00 23.58 3.70
CA ASN A 389 3.56 23.33 5.07
C ASN A 389 4.76 23.31 6.04
N GLU A 390 5.32 24.49 6.29
CA GLU A 390 6.56 24.75 7.05
C GLU A 390 6.70 24.05 8.42
N TYR A 391 5.59 23.67 9.05
CA TYR A 391 5.59 23.07 10.39
C TYR A 391 5.77 21.54 10.38
N GLY A 392 5.67 20.89 9.22
CA GLY A 392 5.82 19.45 9.02
C GLY A 392 4.86 18.56 9.82
N PHE A 393 4.89 17.25 9.56
CA PHE A 393 4.22 16.27 10.42
C PHE A 393 5.22 15.32 11.05
N ARG A 394 4.97 14.89 12.30
CA ARG A 394 5.90 14.01 13.02
C ARG A 394 5.95 12.60 12.44
N ILE A 395 7.07 11.94 12.71
CA ILE A 395 7.28 10.49 12.49
C ILE A 395 6.44 9.58 13.42
N ASN A 396 5.70 10.15 14.37
CA ASN A 396 4.76 9.43 15.24
C ASN A 396 3.34 9.95 14.95
N GLY A 397 2.93 9.84 13.69
CA GLY A 397 1.61 10.25 13.26
C GLY A 397 0.51 9.30 13.76
N PRO A 398 -0.75 9.54 13.38
CA PRO A 398 -1.85 8.68 13.79
C PRO A 398 -1.72 7.28 13.19
N VAL A 399 -2.21 6.28 13.94
CA VAL A 399 -2.30 4.89 13.49
C VAL A 399 -3.70 4.61 12.96
N ILE A 400 -3.79 4.06 11.75
CA ILE A 400 -5.06 3.61 11.16
C ILE A 400 -5.10 2.08 11.11
N GLY A 401 -6.22 1.52 11.56
CA GLY A 401 -6.47 0.08 11.45
C GLY A 401 -5.93 -0.82 12.56
N SER A 402 -5.32 -0.28 13.63
CA SER A 402 -4.70 -1.08 14.71
C SER A 402 -5.65 -2.11 15.35
N GLU A 403 -6.92 -1.77 15.49
CA GLU A 403 -7.96 -2.61 16.10
C GLU A 403 -8.73 -3.46 15.07
N ARG A 404 -8.33 -3.45 13.80
CA ARG A 404 -9.06 -4.14 12.71
C ARG A 404 -8.52 -5.54 12.47
N ASN A 405 -9.44 -6.41 12.09
CA ASN A 405 -9.14 -7.72 11.53
C ASN A 405 -9.81 -7.79 10.17
N TYR A 406 -9.01 -7.88 9.11
CA TYR A 406 -9.50 -7.97 7.73
C TYR A 406 -9.89 -9.39 7.32
N GLY A 407 -9.65 -10.36 8.20
CA GLY A 407 -9.84 -11.77 7.91
C GLY A 407 -11.31 -12.17 7.78
N HIS A 408 -11.55 -13.12 6.89
CA HIS A 408 -12.75 -13.95 6.83
C HIS A 408 -12.33 -15.42 7.05
N PRO A 409 -13.20 -16.33 7.53
CA PRO A 409 -12.85 -17.74 7.71
C PRO A 409 -12.30 -18.47 6.47
N THR A 410 -12.49 -17.90 5.28
CA THR A 410 -11.95 -18.43 4.03
C THR A 410 -10.63 -17.78 3.59
N VAL A 411 -10.13 -16.77 4.30
CA VAL A 411 -8.87 -16.11 3.94
C VAL A 411 -7.68 -16.96 4.38
N HIS A 412 -6.83 -17.32 3.43
CA HIS A 412 -5.64 -18.16 3.63
C HIS A 412 -4.47 -17.67 2.80
N ALA A 413 -3.26 -18.15 3.07
CA ALA A 413 -2.14 -17.86 2.18
C ALA A 413 -2.38 -18.47 0.77
N PRO A 414 -1.98 -17.82 -0.33
CA PRO A 414 -1.36 -16.50 -0.38
C PRO A 414 -2.34 -15.36 -0.07
N ASN A 415 -1.92 -14.47 0.84
CA ASN A 415 -2.63 -13.26 1.26
C ASN A 415 -1.63 -12.19 1.73
#